data_AF-A0A427A6E9-F1
#
_entry.id   AF-A0A427A6E9-F1
#
_cell.length_a   1.000
_cell.length_b   1.000
_cell.length_c   1.000
_cell.angle_alpha   90.00
_cell.angle_beta   90.00
_cell.angle_gamma   90.00
#
_symmetry.space_group_name_H-M   'P 1'
#
loop_
_entity.id
_entity.type
_entity.pdbx_description
1 polymer ?
#
loop_
_entity_poly.entity_id
_entity_poly.type
_entity_poly.pdbx_seq_one_letter_code
_entity_poly.pdbx_strand_id
1 'polypeptide(L)' 'MEGTVFTASLEGIKHVKSENGVILTKPFLEVCKHILPVLGTWLTLLIFSSLRRKFQWSSLLSAMP' A
#
# COMPACT_ATOMS: atom_id res chain seq x y z
N MET A 1 20.43 -2.62 -8.49
CA MET A 1 19.07 -2.86 -9.00
C MET A 1 18.22 -1.65 -8.63
N GLU A 2 17.41 -1.15 -9.56
CA GLU A 2 16.60 0.06 -9.41
C GLU A 2 15.87 0.09 -8.05
N GLY A 3 16.13 1.13 -7.27
CA GLY A 3 15.59 1.31 -5.92
C GLY A 3 14.11 1.64 -5.95
N THR A 4 13.28 0.63 -6.14
CA THR A 4 11.82 0.75 -5.97
C THR A 4 11.48 0.80 -4.49
N VAL A 5 10.32 1.36 -4.15
CA VAL A 5 9.81 1.37 -2.77
C VAL A 5 9.68 -0.03 -2.16
N PHE A 6 9.68 -1.07 -3.01
CA PHE A 6 9.61 -2.47 -2.63
C PHE A 6 10.96 -3.15 -2.41
N THR A 7 12.08 -2.50 -2.74
CA THR A 7 13.42 -3.12 -2.64
C THR A 7 13.72 -3.61 -1.22
N ALA A 8 13.41 -2.80 -0.20
CA ALA A 8 13.58 -3.17 1.21
C ALA A 8 12.70 -4.37 1.62
N SER A 9 11.49 -4.48 1.05
CA SER A 9 10.60 -5.61 1.30
C SER A 9 11.09 -6.88 0.63
N LEU A 10 11.59 -6.80 -0.60
CA LEU A 10 12.11 -7.93 -1.38
C LEU A 10 13.40 -8.49 -0.79
N GLU A 11 14.28 -7.65 -0.26
CA GLU A 11 15.48 -8.10 0.45
C GLU A 11 15.12 -8.78 1.77
N GLY A 12 14.22 -8.19 2.56
CA GLY A 12 13.79 -8.79 3.82
C GLY A 12 13.07 -10.13 3.65
N ILE A 13 12.30 -10.33 2.57
CA ILE A 13 11.56 -11.58 2.31
C ILE A 13 12.49 -12.80 2.15
N LYS A 14 13.73 -12.59 1.68
CA LYS A 14 14.74 -13.66 1.56
C LYS A 14 15.11 -14.26 2.91
N HIS A 15 14.96 -13.50 3.99
CA HIS A 15 15.36 -13.87 5.35
C HIS A 15 14.16 -14.32 6.22
N VAL A 16 12.95 -14.34 5.65
CA VAL A 16 11.72 -14.73 6.37
C VAL A 16 11.61 -16.25 6.55
N LYS A 17 12.18 -17.03 5.63
CA LYS A 17 12.09 -18.49 5.62
C LYS A 17 13.27 -19.08 6.39
N SER A 18 12.98 -19.94 7.36
CA SER A 18 13.98 -20.78 8.03
C SER A 18 14.54 -21.84 7.06
N GLU A 19 15.72 -22.40 7.34
CA GLU A 19 16.29 -23.54 6.59
C GLU A 19 15.29 -24.68 6.38
N ASN A 20 14.44 -24.93 7.38
CA ASN A 20 13.44 -25.99 7.40
C ASN A 20 12.22 -25.65 6.52
N GLY A 21 12.21 -24.46 5.92
CA GLY A 21 11.15 -23.95 5.08
C GLY A 21 9.98 -23.29 5.81
N VAL A 22 10.06 -23.17 7.14
CA VAL A 22 9.03 -22.52 7.96
C VAL A 22 9.12 -21.00 7.81
N ILE A 23 7.98 -20.35 7.59
CA ILE A 23 7.87 -18.89 7.59
C ILE A 23 7.93 -18.39 9.03
N LEU A 24 8.96 -17.62 9.35
CA LEU A 24 9.15 -17.05 10.67
C LEU A 24 8.29 -15.80 10.82
N THR A 25 7.38 -15.82 11.79
CA THR A 25 6.36 -14.78 11.98
C THR A 25 6.97 -13.41 12.28
N LYS A 26 8.01 -13.34 13.13
CA LYS A 26 8.66 -12.07 13.49
C LYS A 26 9.29 -11.37 12.28
N PRO A 27 10.22 -11.97 11.52
CA PRO A 27 10.81 -11.32 10.35
C PRO A 27 9.78 -11.09 9.23
N PHE A 28 8.77 -11.96 9.09
CA PHE A 28 7.67 -11.70 8.16
C PHE A 28 6.93 -10.40 8.49
N LEU A 29 6.58 -10.19 9.75
CA LEU A 29 5.89 -8.97 10.20
C LEU A 29 6.75 -7.72 10.00
N GLU A 30 8.07 -7.80 10.20
CA GLU A 30 8.98 -6.68 9.91
C GLU A 30 8.99 -6.32 8.41
N VAL A 31 8.97 -7.31 7.53
CA VAL A 31 8.85 -7.07 6.09
C VAL A 31 7.49 -6.44 5.73
N CYS A 32 6.41 -6.91 6.36
CA CYS A 32 5.08 -6.33 6.16
C CYS A 32 5.02 -4.84 6.51
N LYS A 33 5.77 -4.38 7.53
CA LYS A 33 5.83 -2.96 7.91
C LYS A 33 6.36 -2.06 6.80
N HIS A 34 7.24 -2.55 5.94
CA HIS A 34 7.72 -1.77 4.79
C HIS A 34 6.66 -1.63 3.68
N ILE A 35 5.70 -2.56 3.60
CA ILE A 35 4.63 -2.57 2.58
C ILE A 35 3.41 -1.76 3.03
N LEU A 36 3.13 -1.71 4.35
CA LEU A 36 1.99 -0.99 4.92
C LEU A 36 1.88 0.50 4.49
N PRO A 37 2.97 1.31 4.46
CA PRO A 37 2.91 2.71 4.03
C PRO A 37 2.55 2.87 2.57
N VAL A 38 3.00 1.95 1.72
CA VAL A 38 2.65 1.95 0.30
C VAL A 38 1.15 1.77 0.19
N LEU A 39 0.60 0.68 0.76
CA LEU A 39 -0.83 0.40 0.75
C LEU A 39 -1.67 1.54 1.34
N GLY A 40 -1.24 2.13 2.46
CA GLY A 40 -1.89 3.28 3.08
C GLY A 40 -1.97 4.47 2.14
N THR A 41 -0.87 4.79 1.46
CA THR A 41 -0.80 5.92 0.52
C THR A 41 -1.74 5.72 -0.68
N TRP A 42 -1.73 4.54 -1.31
CA TRP A 42 -2.62 4.26 -2.44
C TRP A 42 -4.09 4.29 -2.04
N LEU A 43 -4.45 3.70 -0.90
CA LEU A 43 -5.83 3.69 -0.41
C LEU A 43 -6.31 5.10 -0.07
N THR A 44 -5.48 5.90 0.62
CA THR A 44 -5.80 7.31 0.90
C THR A 44 -5.99 8.10 -0.40
N LEU A 45 -5.10 7.98 -1.38
CA LEU A 45 -5.24 8.65 -2.68
C LEU A 45 -6.51 8.21 -3.44
N LEU A 46 -6.86 6.93 -3.42
CA LEU A 46 -8.08 6.41 -4.04
C LEU A 46 -9.36 6.92 -3.35
N ILE A 47 -9.35 7.00 -2.01
CA ILE A 47 -10.46 7.57 -1.25
C ILE A 47 -10.58 9.06 -1.55
N PHE A 48 -9.49 9.82 -1.50
CA PHE A 48 -9.50 11.26 -1.80
C PHE A 48 -9.93 11.57 -3.24
N SER A 49 -9.47 10.80 -4.22
CA SER A 49 -9.90 10.96 -5.61
C SER A 49 -11.37 10.59 -5.80
N SER A 50 -11.87 9.58 -5.09
CA SER A 50 -13.29 9.22 -5.08
C SER A 50 -14.17 10.27 -4.39
N LEU A 51 -13.70 10.83 -3.26
CA LEU A 51 -14.37 11.90 -2.54
C LEU A 51 -14.40 13.20 -3.36
N ARG A 52 -13.28 13.55 -4.01
CA ARG A 52 -13.19 14.71 -4.90
C ARG A 52 -14.11 14.54 -6.11
N ARG A 53 -14.17 13.35 -6.71
CA ARG A 53 -15.15 13.04 -7.78
C ARG A 53 -16.59 13.17 -7.28
N LYS A 54 -16.91 12.65 -6.09
CA LYS A 54 -18.25 12.73 -5.52
C LYS A 54 -18.65 14.17 -5.19
N PHE A 55 -17.74 14.97 -4.63
CA PHE A 55 -17.95 16.38 -4.34
C PHE A 55 -18.17 17.19 -5.63
N GLN A 56 -17.33 16.97 -6.64
CA GLN A 56 -17.47 17.64 -7.94
C GLN A 56 -18.75 17.22 -8.67
N TRP A 57 -19.21 15.98 -8.51
CA TRP A 57 -20.51 15.51 -9.03
C TRP A 57 -21.69 16.18 -8.32
N SER A 58 -21.63 16.33 -6.99
CA SER A 58 -22.65 17.06 -6.23
C SER A 58 -22.75 18.52 -6.66
N SER A 59 -21.62 19.21 -6.89
CA SER A 59 -21.62 20.58 -7.43
C SER A 59 -22.17 20.68 -8.85
N LEU A 60 -21.93 19.67 -9.70
CA LEU A 60 -22.44 19.63 -11.06
C LEU A 60 -23.94 19.31 -11.10
N LEU A 61 -24.42 18.45 -10.20
CA LEU A 61 -25.84 18.12 -10.05
C LEU A 61 -26.65 19.33 -9.55
N SER A 62 -26.08 20.16 -8.66
CA SER A 62 -26.70 21.42 -8.23
C SER A 62 -26.64 22.55 -9.26
N ALA A 63 -25.87 22.37 -10.34
CA ALA A 63 -25.72 23.36 -11.42
C ALA A 63 -26.54 23.02 -12.67
N MET A 64 -27.23 21.88 -12.71
CA MET A 64 -28.20 21.59 -13.77
C MET A 64 -29.58 22.17 -13.40
N PRO A 65 -30.22 22.92 -14.32
CA PRO A 65 -31.55 23.52 -14.13
C PRO A 65 -32.69 22.50 -14.15
#